data_AF-A0A0H5CM22-F1
#
_entry.id   AF-A0A0H5CM22-F1
#
_cell.length_a   1.000
_cell.length_b   1.000
_cell.length_c   1.000
_cell.angle_alpha   90.00
_cell.angle_beta   90.00
_cell.angle_gamma   90.00
#
_symmetry.space_group_name_H-M   'P 1'
#
loop_
_entity.id
_entity.type
_entity.pdbx_description
1 polymer ?
#
loop_
_entity_poly.entity_id
_entity_poly.type
_entity_poly.pdbx_seq_one_letter_code
_entity_poly.pdbx_strand_id
1 'polypeptide(L)'
;MDGAFLHGSTEDMHLLANGTRARADDFNNNNVALSNHNSGLAGSWKGGAYTAFSAVESDRMDRAQYLHNMRTAAGDNLTTAANSYETADADGQNVVSGTSYGLGSVINT
;
A
#
# COMPACT_ATOMS: atom_id res chain seq x y z
N MET A 1 -14.51 -18.85 9.95
CA MET A 1 -13.96 -17.86 9.00
C MET A 1 -12.50 -18.20 8.88
N ASP A 2 -12.09 -18.85 7.79
CA ASP A 2 -10.68 -19.17 7.55
C ASP A 2 -9.98 -17.88 7.16
N GLY A 3 -9.49 -17.17 8.18
CA GLY A 3 -8.51 -16.11 8.02
C GLY A 3 -7.23 -16.76 7.53
N ALA A 4 -6.97 -16.69 6.23
CA ALA A 4 -5.66 -16.99 5.70
C ALA A 4 -4.69 -15.98 6.31
N PHE A 5 -4.02 -16.39 7.40
CA PHE A 5 -2.97 -15.61 8.03
C PHE A 5 -1.90 -15.34 6.96
N LEU A 6 -1.70 -14.06 6.64
CA LEU A 6 -0.54 -13.62 5.88
C LEU A 6 0.67 -13.89 6.77
N HIS A 7 1.44 -14.92 6.45
CA HIS A 7 2.67 -15.25 7.13
C HIS A 7 3.75 -14.20 6.78
N GLY A 8 3.86 -13.16 7.60
CA GLY A 8 4.89 -12.12 7.55
C GLY A 8 4.91 -11.37 8.88
N SER A 9 6.08 -10.86 9.30
CA SER A 9 6.12 -10.02 10.51
C SER A 9 5.32 -8.73 10.26
N THR A 10 4.62 -8.22 11.27
CA THR A 10 3.87 -6.96 11.14
C THR A 10 4.78 -5.80 10.77
N GLU A 11 6.02 -5.83 11.26
CA GLU A 11 7.11 -4.93 10.87
C GLU A 11 7.39 -4.96 9.36
N ASP A 12 7.54 -6.14 8.75
CA ASP A 12 7.74 -6.27 7.30
C ASP A 12 6.54 -5.75 6.50
N MET A 13 5.32 -5.94 7.01
CA MET A 13 4.10 -5.41 6.39
C MET A 13 4.06 -3.88 6.43
N HIS A 14 4.47 -3.26 7.54
CA HIS A 14 4.60 -1.81 7.65
C HIS A 14 5.70 -1.26 6.73
N LEU A 15 6.85 -1.94 6.65
CA LEU A 15 7.93 -1.57 5.72
C LEU A 15 7.45 -1.64 4.27
N LEU A 16 6.73 -2.72 3.90
CA LEU A 16 6.16 -2.87 2.57
C LEU A 16 5.09 -1.82 2.27
N ALA A 17 4.22 -1.50 3.23
CA ALA A 17 3.21 -0.47 3.09
C ALA A 17 3.84 0.90 2.80
N ASN A 18 4.84 1.29 3.60
CA ASN A 18 5.56 2.54 3.44
C ASN A 18 6.32 2.61 2.12
N GLY A 19 7.03 1.52 1.75
CA GLY A 19 7.72 1.43 0.46
C GLY A 19 6.76 1.49 -0.74
N THR A 20 5.55 0.94 -0.60
CA THR A 20 4.52 0.99 -1.65
C THR A 20 4.00 2.40 -1.84
N ARG A 21 3.72 3.14 -0.76
CA ARG A 21 3.30 4.54 -0.82
C ARG A 21 4.40 5.43 -1.39
N ALA A 22 5.63 5.30 -0.92
CA ALA A 22 6.78 6.06 -1.44
C ALA A 22 6.96 5.86 -2.96
N ARG A 23 6.85 4.62 -3.44
CA ARG A 23 6.89 4.33 -4.89
C ARG A 23 5.69 4.86 -5.66
N ALA A 24 4.52 5.00 -5.02
CA ALA A 24 3.37 5.65 -5.63
C ALA A 24 3.66 7.15 -5.82
N ASP A 25 4.17 7.81 -4.77
CA ASP A 25 4.53 9.23 -4.81
C ASP A 25 5.61 9.50 -5.86
N ASP A 26 6.67 8.69 -5.92
CA ASP A 26 7.72 8.79 -6.94
C ASP A 26 7.15 8.65 -8.35
N PHE A 27 6.24 7.70 -8.55
CA PHE A 27 5.57 7.49 -9.83
C PHE A 27 4.72 8.70 -10.22
N ASN A 28 3.98 9.27 -9.28
CA ASN A 28 3.16 10.46 -9.51
C ASN A 28 4.03 11.69 -9.83
N ASN A 29 5.13 11.89 -9.09
CA ASN A 29 6.08 12.98 -9.34
C ASN A 29 6.69 12.88 -10.74
N ASN A 30 7.09 11.68 -11.17
CA ASN A 30 7.58 11.44 -12.52
C ASN A 30 6.51 11.69 -13.58
N ASN A 31 5.26 11.31 -13.30
CA ASN A 31 4.12 11.55 -14.19
C ASN A 31 3.85 13.05 -14.39
N VAL A 32 3.87 13.83 -13.30
CA VAL A 32 3.72 15.29 -13.34
C VAL A 32 4.88 15.94 -14.10
N ALA A 33 6.13 15.52 -13.84
CA ALA A 33 7.29 16.03 -14.57
C ALA A 33 7.17 15.77 -16.08
N LEU A 34 6.77 14.56 -16.47
CA LEU A 34 6.55 14.21 -17.88
C LEU A 34 5.44 15.06 -18.50
N SER A 35 4.32 15.25 -17.81
CA SER A 35 3.21 16.10 -18.30
C SER A 35 3.64 17.56 -18.50
N ASN A 36 4.46 18.10 -17.60
CA ASN A 36 5.04 19.43 -17.74
C ASN A 36 5.96 19.54 -18.98
N HIS A 37 6.83 18.54 -19.20
CA HIS A 37 7.68 18.50 -20.38
C HIS A 37 6.86 18.39 -21.68
N ASN A 38 5.83 17.56 -21.69
CA ASN A 38 4.92 17.39 -22.83
C ASN A 38 4.14 18.67 -23.14
N SER A 39 3.72 19.40 -22.11
CA SER A 39 3.09 20.71 -22.26
C SER A 39 4.06 21.75 -22.85
N GLY A 40 5.35 21.68 -22.49
CA GLY A 40 6.40 22.49 -23.13
C GLY A 40 6.57 22.16 -24.62
N LEU A 41 6.54 20.88 -24.98
CA LEU A 41 6.60 20.42 -26.37
C LEU A 41 5.36 20.84 -27.17
N ALA A 42 4.18 20.87 -26.57
CA ALA A 42 2.95 21.35 -27.21
C ALA A 42 3.06 22.79 -27.73
N GLY A 43 3.94 23.61 -27.15
CA GLY A 43 4.21 24.98 -27.61
C GLY A 43 4.85 25.03 -28.99
N SER A 44 5.78 24.10 -29.29
CA SER A 44 6.61 24.10 -30.49
C SER A 44 6.26 23.00 -31.50
N TRP A 45 5.63 21.91 -31.05
CA TRP A 45 5.22 20.78 -31.88
C TRP A 45 3.76 20.91 -32.29
N LYS A 46 3.51 21.04 -33.60
CA LYS A 46 2.16 21.20 -34.18
C LYS A 46 1.90 20.17 -35.28
N GLY A 47 0.63 20.00 -35.66
CA GLY A 47 0.20 19.12 -36.75
C GLY A 47 -0.35 17.77 -36.28
N GLY A 48 -0.73 16.91 -37.22
CA GLY A 48 -1.45 15.65 -36.94
C GLY A 48 -0.70 14.67 -36.03
N ALA A 49 0.63 14.69 -36.05
CA ALA A 49 1.45 13.87 -35.14
C ALA A 49 1.31 14.31 -33.67
N TYR A 50 1.26 15.62 -33.42
CA TYR A 50 0.98 16.15 -32.08
C TYR A 50 -0.45 15.82 -31.64
N THR A 51 -1.43 15.91 -32.53
CA THR A 51 -2.82 15.54 -32.22
C THR A 51 -2.91 14.08 -31.78
N ALA A 52 -2.28 13.16 -32.51
CA ALA A 52 -2.22 11.75 -32.13
C ALA A 52 -1.53 11.54 -30.77
N PHE A 53 -0.44 12.25 -30.52
CA PHE A 53 0.26 12.21 -29.23
C PHE A 53 -0.62 12.73 -28.08
N SER A 54 -1.25 13.90 -28.23
CA SER A 54 -2.10 14.52 -27.21
C SER A 54 -3.27 13.64 -26.79
N ALA A 55 -3.82 12.85 -27.73
CA ALA A 55 -4.89 11.90 -27.44
C ALA A 55 -4.41 10.75 -26.53
N VAL A 56 -3.20 10.25 -26.75
CA VAL A 56 -2.59 9.21 -25.91
C VAL A 56 -2.15 9.79 -24.56
N GLU A 57 -1.71 11.04 -24.53
CA GLU A 57 -1.24 11.69 -23.30
C GLU A 57 -2.34 11.85 -22.25
N SER A 58 -3.57 12.17 -22.67
CA SER A 58 -4.72 12.24 -21.74
C SER A 58 -5.02 10.88 -21.11
N ASP A 59 -5.10 9.81 -21.90
CA ASP A 59 -5.34 8.44 -21.40
C ASP A 59 -4.19 7.98 -20.49
N ARG A 60 -2.95 8.35 -20.83
CA ARG A 60 -1.77 8.08 -19.99
C ARG A 60 -1.88 8.76 -18.62
N MET A 61 -2.30 10.01 -18.56
CA MET A 61 -2.47 10.75 -17.30
C MET A 61 -3.53 10.11 -16.40
N ASP A 62 -4.69 9.76 -16.96
CA ASP A 62 -5.77 9.12 -16.21
C ASP A 62 -5.35 7.75 -15.65
N ARG A 63 -4.69 6.93 -16.47
CA ARG A 63 -4.16 5.62 -16.02
C ARG A 63 -3.07 5.76 -14.97
N ALA A 64 -2.22 6.78 -15.08
CA ALA A 64 -1.20 7.04 -14.08
C ALA A 64 -1.84 7.43 -12.74
N GLN A 65 -2.84 8.30 -12.75
CA GLN A 65 -3.57 8.66 -11.53
C GLN A 65 -4.28 7.45 -10.91
N TYR A 66 -4.89 6.60 -11.74
CA TYR A 66 -5.51 5.35 -11.28
C TYR A 66 -4.50 4.43 -10.60
N LEU A 67 -3.34 4.20 -11.22
CA LEU A 67 -2.28 3.35 -10.67
C LEU A 67 -1.70 3.91 -9.35
N HIS A 68 -1.52 5.23 -9.28
CA HIS A 68 -1.11 5.91 -8.04
C HIS A 68 -2.12 5.62 -6.92
N ASN A 69 -3.40 5.91 -7.16
CA ASN A 69 -4.45 5.71 -6.16
C ASN A 69 -4.56 4.26 -5.71
N MET A 70 -4.44 3.31 -6.64
CA MET A 70 -4.46 1.88 -6.34
C MET A 70 -3.28 1.45 -5.46
N ARG A 71 -2.07 1.97 -5.71
CA ARG A 71 -0.89 1.67 -4.90
C ARG A 71 -0.98 2.30 -3.50
N THR A 72 -1.45 3.53 -3.40
CA THR A 72 -1.69 4.18 -2.11
C THR A 72 -2.68 3.39 -1.28
N ALA A 73 -3.82 3.00 -1.88
CA ALA A 73 -4.81 2.15 -1.23
C ALA A 73 -4.25 0.77 -0.83
N ALA A 74 -3.36 0.18 -1.63
CA ALA A 74 -2.69 -1.07 -1.26
C ALA A 74 -1.77 -0.90 -0.04
N GLY A 75 -1.04 0.22 0.06
CA GLY A 75 -0.25 0.55 1.25
C GLY A 75 -1.13 0.74 2.49
N ASP A 76 -2.28 1.39 2.34
CA ASP A 76 -3.27 1.56 3.42
C ASP A 76 -3.82 0.22 3.90
N ASN A 77 -4.24 -0.63 2.98
CA ASN A 77 -4.72 -1.97 3.30
C ASN A 77 -3.66 -2.82 4.00
N LEU A 78 -2.39 -2.73 3.59
CA LEU A 78 -1.28 -3.42 4.27
C LEU A 78 -1.08 -2.94 5.70
N THR A 79 -1.22 -1.62 5.93
CA THR A 79 -1.14 -1.04 7.28
C THR A 79 -2.31 -1.50 8.15
N THR A 80 -3.53 -1.49 7.62
CA THR A 80 -4.72 -2.00 8.32
C THR A 80 -4.58 -3.48 8.67
N ALA A 81 -4.05 -4.28 7.75
CA ALA A 81 -3.81 -5.69 7.98
C ALA A 81 -2.74 -5.91 9.07
N ALA A 82 -1.63 -5.15 9.03
CA ALA A 82 -0.58 -5.21 10.06
C ALA A 82 -1.14 -4.86 11.46
N ASN A 83 -1.87 -3.74 11.59
CA ASN A 83 -2.50 -3.34 12.85
C ASN A 83 -3.47 -4.41 13.39
N SER A 84 -4.18 -5.10 12.49
CA SER A 84 -5.11 -6.17 12.85
C SER A 84 -4.37 -7.40 13.42
N TYR A 85 -3.21 -7.74 12.86
CA TYR A 85 -2.36 -8.81 13.39
C TYR A 85 -1.76 -8.46 14.75
N GLU A 86 -1.27 -7.23 14.94
CA GLU A 86 -0.73 -6.80 16.24
C GLU A 86 -1.79 -6.83 17.33
N THR A 87 -3.01 -6.41 17.02
CA THR A 87 -4.15 -6.48 17.96
C THR A 87 -4.50 -7.93 18.30
N ALA A 88 -4.57 -8.80 17.30
CA ALA A 88 -4.89 -10.22 17.51
C ALA A 88 -3.79 -10.95 18.32
N ASP A 89 -2.51 -10.63 18.09
CA ASP A 89 -1.41 -11.20 18.87
C ASP A 89 -1.44 -10.73 20.33
N ALA A 90 -1.69 -9.44 20.57
CA ALA A 90 -1.84 -8.89 21.91
C ALA A 90 -3.00 -9.54 22.68
N ASP A 91 -4.16 -9.72 22.03
CA ASP A 91 -5.32 -10.40 22.63
C ASP A 91 -5.02 -11.88 22.92
N GLY A 92 -4.34 -12.57 21.99
CA GLY A 92 -3.90 -13.96 22.17
C GLY A 92 -2.95 -14.13 23.35
N GLN A 93 -1.95 -13.24 23.48
CA GLN A 93 -1.02 -13.24 24.61
C GLN A 93 -1.73 -12.98 25.93
N ASN A 94 -2.71 -12.08 25.98
CA ASN A 94 -3.51 -11.82 27.18
C ASN A 94 -4.33 -13.06 27.61
N VAL A 95 -4.92 -13.79 26.66
CA VAL A 95 -5.67 -15.03 26.96
C VAL A 95 -4.75 -16.16 27.42
N VAL A 96 -3.60 -16.36 26.75
CA VAL A 96 -2.63 -17.41 27.12
C VAL A 96 -1.98 -17.11 28.48
N SER A 97 -1.60 -15.86 28.73
CA SER A 97 -1.08 -15.40 30.02
C SER A 97 -2.14 -15.51 31.13
N GLY A 98 -3.40 -15.16 30.83
CA GLY A 98 -4.52 -15.30 31.77
C GLY A 98 -4.88 -16.75 32.12
N THR A 99 -4.61 -17.71 31.22
CA THR A 99 -4.90 -19.14 31.45
C THR A 99 -3.76 -19.86 32.21
N SER A 100 -2.59 -19.23 32.35
CA SER A 100 -1.41 -19.80 32.99
C SER A 100 -1.44 -19.79 34.54
N TYR A 101 -2.42 -19.17 35.20
CA TYR A 101 -2.43 -19.02 36.67
C TYR A 101 -3.29 -20.05 37.43
N GLY A 102 -3.94 -21.00 36.73
CA GLY A 102 -4.87 -21.96 37.35
C GLY A 102 -4.35 -23.40 37.53
N LEU A 103 -3.23 -23.79 36.92
CA LEU A 103 -2.82 -25.20 36.87
C LEU A 103 -1.71 -25.59 37.88
N GLY A 104 -1.22 -24.65 38.69
CA GLY A 104 -0.10 -24.88 39.61
C GLY A 104 -0.45 -25.23 41.08
N SER A 105 -1.73 -25.25 41.48
CA SER A 105 -2.10 -25.28 42.92
C SER A 105 -2.89 -26.51 43.38
N VAL A 106 -3.11 -27.54 42.54
CA VAL A 106 -3.90 -28.72 42.94
C VAL A 106 -3.13 -30.03 42.73
N ILE A 107 -1.91 -30.12 43.26
CA ILE A 107 -1.29 -31.42 43.60
C ILE A 107 -0.49 -31.25 44.90
N ASN A 108 -1.15 -31.49 46.04
CA ASN A 108 -0.53 -32.13 47.20
C ASN A 108 -1.65 -32.66 48.12
N THR A 109 -2.03 -33.92 47.87
CA THR A 109 -2.60 -34.84 48.86
C THR A 109 -1.49 -35.42 49.71
#